data_AF-A0A8J9UR24-F1
#
_entry.id   AF-A0A8J9UR24-F1
#
_cell.length_a   1.000
_cell.length_b   1.000
_cell.length_c   1.000
_cell.angle_alpha   90.00
_cell.angle_beta   90.00
_cell.angle_gamma   90.00
#
_symmetry.space_group_name_H-M   'P 1'
#
loop_
_entity.id
_entity.type
_entity.pdbx_description
1 polymer ?
#
loop_
_entity_poly.entity_id
_entity_poly.type
_entity_poly.pdbx_seq_one_letter_code
_entity_poly.pdbx_strand_id
1 'polypeptide(L)'
;MWLPLILASIFVGAYGLKYSENDLEKFIKETFGVNDTSNFNFDHYKGFCNPYETKMPDFAASGRRISATKCQEYVWELKKRHYGKKRKEICEFYTMSQINDGKIPEYIFAINSPVNIVGKKKATSKFEFPHMGAVGWRAKDPTKQWRKWIFKCAGTLISKNFLLTAAHCSKLSMRKVPDIAQMEPEVVRLGLADIEDNEFLLFDRIMDINIKKIVVHPNYKPPKKYYDIALIQLDSEVKFTGYLQPACLWPYHEFEQLGENGTITSWGHTEGDFQSIQLQAAVVDFINTSQCDLVLHPYHNRNWNGLQSHQLCAGLLDGGVDTCQGDSGGPLQVKIPLTEGDNIYWVLGITSFGVGCGGTNQPGVYSRVSSFIDWIEEQVWKSSS
;
A
#
# COMPACT_ATOMS: atom_id res chain seq x y z
N MET A 1 -55.76 -10.11 -33.05
CA MET A 1 -55.06 -11.41 -32.89
C MET A 1 -53.58 -11.09 -32.70
N TRP A 2 -53.20 -10.76 -31.48
CA TRP A 2 -51.88 -10.25 -31.09
C TRP A 2 -51.39 -11.08 -29.92
N LEU A 3 -50.26 -11.77 -30.09
CA LEU A 3 -49.24 -12.21 -29.13
C LEU A 3 -48.37 -13.27 -29.85
N PRO A 4 -47.08 -13.46 -29.50
CA PRO A 4 -46.49 -13.12 -28.20
C PRO A 4 -45.13 -12.40 -28.23
N LEU A 5 -45.11 -11.29 -27.50
CA LEU A 5 -43.97 -10.77 -26.73
C LEU A 5 -43.76 -11.64 -25.48
N ILE A 6 -43.10 -12.80 -25.58
CA ILE A 6 -42.63 -13.58 -24.41
C ILE A 6 -41.35 -14.34 -24.79
N LEU A 7 -40.21 -13.66 -24.95
CA LEU A 7 -38.91 -14.35 -25.10
C LEU A 7 -37.71 -13.61 -24.43
N ALA A 8 -37.97 -12.70 -23.48
CA ALA A 8 -36.91 -12.07 -22.68
C ALA A 8 -37.00 -12.39 -21.17
N SER A 9 -37.81 -13.38 -20.77
CA SER A 9 -38.07 -13.74 -19.36
C SER A 9 -37.48 -15.08 -18.92
N ILE A 10 -36.60 -15.73 -19.71
CA ILE A 10 -36.19 -17.13 -19.45
C ILE A 10 -34.65 -17.33 -19.37
N PHE A 11 -33.84 -16.26 -19.32
CA PHE A 11 -32.39 -16.39 -19.04
C PHE A 11 -31.95 -15.80 -17.69
N VAL A 12 -32.85 -15.78 -16.70
CA VAL A 12 -32.53 -15.53 -15.27
C VAL A 12 -32.34 -16.85 -14.49
N GLY A 13 -32.43 -18.00 -15.16
CA GLY A 13 -32.57 -19.31 -14.51
C GLY A 13 -31.31 -20.14 -14.25
N ALA A 14 -30.08 -19.67 -14.48
CA ALA A 14 -28.92 -20.59 -14.49
C ALA A 14 -27.89 -20.47 -13.35
N TYR A 15 -27.88 -19.41 -12.53
CA TYR A 15 -26.99 -19.32 -11.35
C TYR A 15 -27.64 -18.59 -10.18
N GLY A 16 -28.90 -18.91 -9.89
CA GLY A 16 -29.55 -18.46 -8.65
C GLY A 16 -28.88 -19.13 -7.44
N LEU A 17 -28.09 -18.36 -6.69
CA LEU A 17 -27.69 -18.73 -5.33
C LEU A 17 -28.95 -18.77 -4.48
N LYS A 18 -29.58 -19.94 -4.35
CA LYS A 18 -30.57 -20.19 -3.31
C LYS A 18 -29.84 -20.30 -1.98
N TYR A 19 -29.79 -19.20 -1.24
CA TYR A 19 -29.49 -19.27 0.19
C TYR A 19 -30.70 -19.84 0.92
N SER A 20 -30.47 -20.79 1.83
CA SER A 20 -31.53 -21.34 2.67
C SER A 20 -31.96 -20.31 3.72
N GLU A 21 -33.17 -20.42 4.28
CA GLU A 21 -33.60 -19.58 5.42
C GLU A 21 -32.60 -19.62 6.59
N ASN A 22 -31.88 -20.75 6.75
CA ASN A 22 -30.83 -20.92 7.75
C ASN A 22 -29.58 -20.05 7.48
N ASP A 23 -29.23 -19.80 6.22
CA ASP A 23 -28.09 -18.94 5.87
C ASP A 23 -28.41 -17.47 6.16
N LEU A 24 -29.66 -17.07 5.92
CA LEU A 24 -30.21 -15.76 6.27
C LEU A 24 -30.18 -15.58 7.79
N GLU A 25 -30.69 -16.56 8.55
CA GLU A 25 -30.77 -16.52 10.01
C GLU A 25 -29.39 -16.46 10.68
N LYS A 26 -28.42 -17.23 10.19
CA LYS A 26 -27.04 -17.24 10.69
C LYS A 26 -26.35 -15.89 10.50
N PHE A 27 -26.51 -15.27 9.33
CA PHE A 27 -25.91 -13.95 9.06
C PHE A 27 -26.53 -12.84 9.92
N ILE A 28 -27.85 -12.87 10.17
CA ILE A 28 -28.52 -11.90 11.04
C ILE A 28 -27.95 -11.99 12.46
N LYS A 29 -27.81 -13.22 12.97
CA LYS A 29 -27.21 -13.50 14.28
C LYS A 29 -25.78 -12.98 14.37
N GLU A 30 -24.94 -13.26 13.37
CA GLU A 30 -23.52 -12.87 13.36
C GLU A 30 -23.28 -11.37 13.15
N THR A 31 -24.08 -10.72 12.29
CA THR A 31 -23.86 -9.32 11.89
C THR A 31 -24.48 -8.32 12.86
N PHE A 32 -25.66 -8.65 13.40
CA PHE A 32 -26.43 -7.74 14.25
C PHE A 32 -26.46 -8.19 15.72
N GLY A 33 -25.88 -9.35 16.05
CA GLY A 33 -25.81 -9.85 17.42
C GLY A 33 -27.17 -10.21 18.02
N VAL A 34 -28.16 -10.53 17.19
CA VAL A 34 -29.55 -10.78 17.61
C VAL A 34 -29.82 -12.27 17.66
N ASN A 35 -30.27 -12.80 18.82
CA ASN A 35 -30.45 -14.24 19.02
C ASN A 35 -31.77 -14.80 18.45
N ASP A 36 -32.75 -13.96 18.18
CA ASP A 36 -34.07 -14.33 17.67
C ASP A 36 -34.40 -13.50 16.42
N THR A 37 -34.65 -14.19 15.31
CA THR A 37 -34.92 -13.61 13.99
C THR A 37 -36.41 -13.64 13.62
N SER A 38 -37.27 -14.26 14.43
CA SER A 38 -38.69 -14.50 14.12
C SER A 38 -39.53 -13.22 13.97
N ASN A 39 -39.09 -12.10 14.55
CA ASN A 39 -39.72 -10.78 14.47
C ASN A 39 -38.79 -9.71 13.88
N PHE A 40 -37.80 -10.10 13.08
CA PHE A 40 -36.79 -9.17 12.56
C PHE A 40 -37.39 -8.25 11.49
N ASN A 41 -37.60 -6.98 11.83
CA ASN A 41 -38.14 -5.98 10.91
C ASN A 41 -37.05 -5.47 9.95
N PHE A 42 -37.10 -5.93 8.71
CA PHE A 42 -36.17 -5.53 7.65
C PHE A 42 -36.32 -4.07 7.19
N ASP A 43 -37.48 -3.43 7.39
CA ASP A 43 -37.70 -2.04 6.96
C ASP A 43 -36.83 -1.03 7.72
N HIS A 44 -36.33 -1.40 8.91
CA HIS A 44 -35.31 -0.63 9.63
C HIS A 44 -34.02 -0.45 8.79
N TYR A 45 -33.73 -1.39 7.88
CA TYR A 45 -32.50 -1.42 7.09
C TYR A 45 -32.65 -0.84 5.68
N LYS A 46 -33.86 -0.47 5.24
CA LYS A 46 -34.10 0.21 3.96
C LYS A 46 -33.23 1.46 3.79
N GLY A 47 -32.98 2.18 4.88
CA GLY A 47 -32.13 3.37 4.90
C GLY A 47 -30.66 3.11 4.53
N PHE A 48 -30.18 1.86 4.55
CA PHE A 48 -28.82 1.49 4.16
C PHE A 48 -28.64 1.44 2.63
N CYS A 49 -29.73 1.32 1.86
CA CYS A 49 -29.73 1.36 0.41
C CYS A 49 -29.57 2.76 -0.18
N ASN A 50 -29.80 3.81 0.61
CA ASN A 50 -29.58 5.18 0.17
C ASN A 50 -28.07 5.46 0.01
N PRO A 51 -27.66 6.27 -1.00
CA PRO A 51 -26.28 6.69 -1.18
C PRO A 51 -25.65 7.19 0.12
N TYR A 52 -24.47 6.68 0.47
CA TYR A 52 -23.75 7.12 1.67
C TYR A 52 -22.94 8.38 1.36
N GLU A 53 -23.61 9.52 1.44
CA GLU A 53 -22.99 10.82 1.24
C GLU A 53 -22.63 11.45 2.58
N THR A 54 -21.35 11.32 2.96
CA THR A 54 -20.78 12.07 4.08
C THR A 54 -19.76 13.06 3.59
N LYS A 55 -19.79 14.26 4.18
CA LYS A 55 -18.82 15.33 3.96
C LYS A 55 -17.60 15.10 4.84
N MET A 56 -16.40 15.25 4.26
CA MET A 56 -15.15 15.16 4.99
C MET A 56 -15.07 16.30 6.02
N PRO A 57 -14.79 15.99 7.31
CA PRO A 57 -14.49 17.02 8.30
C PRO A 57 -13.24 17.81 7.92
N ASP A 58 -13.14 19.05 8.40
CA ASP A 58 -11.87 19.77 8.37
C ASP A 58 -10.95 19.22 9.47
N PHE A 59 -9.86 18.60 9.04
CA PHE A 59 -8.84 18.02 9.92
C PHE A 59 -7.67 18.99 10.17
N ALA A 60 -7.70 20.20 9.62
CA ALA A 60 -6.71 21.21 9.95
C ALA A 60 -6.87 21.68 11.41
N ALA A 61 -5.77 21.99 12.07
CA ALA A 61 -5.76 22.62 13.37
C ALA A 61 -4.50 23.46 13.55
N SER A 62 -4.56 24.49 14.40
CA SER A 62 -3.38 25.30 14.72
C SER A 62 -2.24 24.42 15.25
N GLY A 63 -1.04 24.60 14.69
CA GLY A 63 0.14 23.81 15.03
C GLY A 63 0.16 22.36 14.53
N ARG A 64 -0.91 21.87 13.85
CA ARG A 64 -0.92 20.54 13.25
C ARG A 64 -0.17 20.56 11.92
N ARG A 65 0.74 19.60 11.76
CA ARG A 65 1.49 19.35 10.52
C ARG A 65 0.57 18.96 9.36
N ILE A 66 0.91 19.38 8.14
CA ILE A 66 0.09 19.07 6.95
C ILE A 66 0.03 17.56 6.72
N SER A 67 1.16 16.87 6.88
CA SER A 67 1.26 15.40 6.78
C SER A 67 0.32 14.69 7.77
N ALA A 68 0.18 15.23 8.99
CA ALA A 68 -0.73 14.69 10.00
C ALA A 68 -2.21 14.94 9.62
N THR A 69 -2.55 16.13 9.12
CA THR A 69 -3.89 16.41 8.59
C THR A 69 -4.23 15.48 7.42
N LYS A 70 -3.31 15.27 6.48
CA LYS A 70 -3.49 14.34 5.36
C LYS A 70 -3.69 12.90 5.82
N CYS A 71 -2.94 12.46 6.84
CA CYS A 71 -3.17 11.15 7.44
C CYS A 71 -4.61 11.01 7.97
N GLN A 72 -5.17 12.03 8.62
CA GLN A 72 -6.56 12.01 9.11
C GLN A 72 -7.58 11.96 7.96
N GLU A 73 -7.35 12.71 6.88
CA GLU A 73 -8.17 12.63 5.66
C GLU A 73 -8.14 11.20 5.07
N TYR A 74 -6.97 10.55 5.03
CA TYR A 74 -6.82 9.19 4.52
C TYR A 74 -7.55 8.16 5.39
N VAL A 75 -7.42 8.27 6.73
CA VAL A 75 -8.18 7.45 7.68
C VAL A 75 -9.68 7.64 7.48
N TRP A 76 -10.13 8.87 7.24
CA TRP A 76 -11.55 9.15 6.99
C TRP A 76 -12.05 8.52 5.69
N GLU A 77 -11.29 8.62 4.59
CA GLU A 77 -11.63 7.98 3.31
C GLU A 77 -11.63 6.45 3.41
N LEU A 78 -10.72 5.87 4.21
CA LEU A 78 -10.73 4.44 4.56
C LEU A 78 -12.03 4.05 5.25
N LYS A 79 -12.35 4.71 6.38
CA LYS A 79 -13.57 4.43 7.16
C LYS A 79 -14.84 4.67 6.36
N LYS A 80 -14.89 5.73 5.54
CA LYS A 80 -16.03 6.02 4.66
C LYS A 80 -16.28 4.88 3.68
N ARG A 81 -15.22 4.34 3.05
CA ARG A 81 -15.34 3.22 2.11
C ARG A 81 -15.74 1.93 2.83
N HIS A 82 -15.15 1.64 3.98
CA HIS A 82 -15.51 0.48 4.80
C HIS A 82 -16.99 0.53 5.18
N TYR A 83 -17.45 1.64 5.75
CA TYR A 83 -18.84 1.83 6.11
C TYR A 83 -19.76 1.80 4.89
N GLY A 84 -19.37 2.41 3.77
CA GLY A 84 -20.09 2.32 2.50
C GLY A 84 -20.24 0.88 1.99
N LYS A 85 -19.18 0.06 2.11
CA LYS A 85 -19.22 -1.37 1.77
C LYS A 85 -20.18 -2.13 2.69
N LYS A 86 -20.08 -1.92 4.00
CA LYS A 86 -20.99 -2.53 4.98
C LYS A 86 -22.45 -2.14 4.72
N ARG A 87 -22.72 -0.89 4.36
CA ARG A 87 -24.07 -0.45 3.93
C ARG A 87 -24.54 -1.16 2.67
N LYS A 88 -23.68 -1.33 1.68
CA LYS A 88 -23.99 -2.08 0.45
C LYS A 88 -24.34 -3.53 0.76
N GLU A 89 -23.56 -4.21 1.59
CA GLU A 89 -23.82 -5.59 2.05
C GLU A 89 -25.16 -5.69 2.78
N ILE A 90 -25.46 -4.75 3.69
CA ILE A 90 -26.76 -4.70 4.39
C ILE A 90 -27.92 -4.43 3.41
N CYS A 91 -27.72 -3.54 2.42
CA CYS A 91 -28.73 -3.24 1.41
C CYS A 91 -28.99 -4.45 0.48
N GLU A 92 -27.96 -5.16 0.07
CA GLU A 92 -28.07 -6.41 -0.71
C GLU A 92 -28.93 -7.42 0.07
N PHE A 93 -28.69 -7.55 1.37
CA PHE A 93 -29.44 -8.42 2.27
C PHE A 93 -30.93 -8.01 2.42
N TYR A 94 -31.22 -6.70 2.56
CA TYR A 94 -32.59 -6.16 2.53
C TYR A 94 -33.27 -6.43 1.18
N THR A 95 -32.58 -6.18 0.09
CA THR A 95 -33.10 -6.39 -1.27
C THR A 95 -33.47 -7.86 -1.48
N MET A 96 -32.61 -8.77 -1.02
CA MET A 96 -32.86 -10.22 -1.10
C MET A 96 -34.07 -10.66 -0.25
N SER A 97 -34.27 -10.09 0.94
CA SER A 97 -35.46 -10.40 1.76
C SER A 97 -36.75 -9.94 1.09
N GLN A 98 -36.74 -8.76 0.44
CA GLN A 98 -37.90 -8.31 -0.34
C GLN A 98 -38.21 -9.23 -1.52
N ILE A 99 -37.18 -9.75 -2.20
CA ILE A 99 -37.35 -10.72 -3.32
C ILE A 99 -38.02 -12.00 -2.85
N ASN A 100 -37.64 -12.54 -1.68
CA ASN A 100 -38.27 -13.72 -1.08
C ASN A 100 -39.76 -13.50 -0.72
N ASP A 101 -40.13 -12.27 -0.39
CA ASP A 101 -41.53 -11.86 -0.14
C ASP A 101 -42.32 -11.55 -1.44
N GLY A 102 -41.76 -11.87 -2.61
CA GLY A 102 -42.40 -11.64 -3.92
C GLY A 102 -42.37 -10.17 -4.38
N LYS A 103 -41.56 -9.31 -3.75
CA LYS A 103 -41.37 -7.91 -4.14
C LYS A 103 -40.03 -7.76 -4.86
N ILE A 104 -40.05 -7.34 -6.13
CA ILE A 104 -38.82 -7.10 -6.90
C ILE A 104 -38.33 -5.67 -6.62
N PRO A 105 -37.18 -5.45 -5.98
CA PRO A 105 -36.64 -4.11 -5.80
C PRO A 105 -35.82 -3.68 -7.03
N GLU A 106 -35.85 -2.38 -7.35
CA GLU A 106 -35.25 -1.79 -8.55
C GLU A 106 -33.70 -1.80 -8.63
N TYR A 107 -32.99 -2.39 -7.67
CA TYR A 107 -31.52 -2.25 -7.58
C TYR A 107 -30.81 -3.58 -7.30
N ILE A 108 -30.07 -4.10 -8.29
CA ILE A 108 -29.18 -5.27 -8.14
C ILE A 108 -27.77 -4.87 -8.61
N PHE A 109 -26.76 -4.92 -7.73
CA PHE A 109 -25.35 -4.86 -8.14
C PHE A 109 -24.44 -5.80 -7.31
N ALA A 110 -23.59 -6.52 -8.05
CA ALA A 110 -22.80 -7.69 -7.69
C ALA A 110 -21.83 -7.62 -6.47
N ILE A 111 -21.52 -8.82 -5.97
CA ILE A 111 -20.85 -9.20 -4.70
C ILE A 111 -19.37 -9.54 -4.97
N ASN A 112 -18.44 -9.20 -4.06
CA ASN A 112 -17.17 -9.91 -3.87
C ASN A 112 -16.65 -9.80 -2.42
N SER A 113 -16.25 -10.94 -1.86
CA SER A 113 -15.87 -11.17 -0.45
C SER A 113 -14.34 -11.14 -0.21
N PRO A 114 -13.82 -10.74 0.97
CA PRO A 114 -12.38 -10.78 1.26
C PRO A 114 -11.94 -12.01 2.08
N VAL A 115 -10.69 -12.43 1.85
CA VAL A 115 -9.96 -13.53 2.51
C VAL A 115 -8.85 -12.93 3.40
N ASN A 116 -8.66 -13.48 4.60
CA ASN A 116 -7.54 -13.18 5.52
C ASN A 116 -6.64 -14.42 5.68
N ILE A 117 -5.30 -14.29 5.62
CA ILE A 117 -4.36 -15.31 6.15
C ILE A 117 -3.08 -14.65 6.72
N VAL A 118 -2.79 -14.96 7.99
CA VAL A 118 -1.64 -14.53 8.81
C VAL A 118 -0.39 -15.43 8.59
N GLY A 119 0.83 -14.87 8.78
CA GLY A 119 1.98 -15.60 9.37
C GLY A 119 3.23 -15.93 8.53
N LYS A 120 4.37 -15.32 8.92
CA LYS A 120 5.84 -15.55 8.68
C LYS A 120 6.44 -15.46 7.26
N LYS A 121 7.61 -14.76 7.16
CA LYS A 121 8.53 -14.51 6.01
C LYS A 121 7.90 -14.84 4.64
N LYS A 122 7.11 -13.90 4.11
CA LYS A 122 5.93 -14.26 3.32
C LYS A 122 5.74 -13.52 1.99
N ALA A 123 5.24 -14.29 1.02
CA ALA A 123 4.35 -13.81 -0.04
C ALA A 123 3.16 -13.06 0.57
N THR A 124 3.11 -11.74 0.34
CA THR A 124 2.01 -10.91 0.85
C THR A 124 0.70 -11.30 0.20
N SER A 125 -0.40 -11.17 0.97
CA SER A 125 -1.73 -11.32 0.38
C SER A 125 -1.99 -10.19 -0.61
N LYS A 126 -2.81 -10.43 -1.64
CA LYS A 126 -3.21 -9.37 -2.57
C LYS A 126 -3.77 -8.21 -1.75
N PHE A 127 -3.15 -7.02 -1.88
CA PHE A 127 -3.56 -5.75 -1.26
C PHE A 127 -3.18 -5.50 0.20
N GLU A 128 -2.33 -6.32 0.81
CA GLU A 128 -1.89 -6.13 2.20
C GLU A 128 -1.17 -4.79 2.42
N PHE A 129 -0.40 -4.34 1.43
CA PHE A 129 0.37 -3.10 1.48
C PHE A 129 -0.04 -2.18 0.32
N PRO A 130 -1.20 -1.53 0.41
CA PRO A 130 -1.84 -0.82 -0.71
C PRO A 130 -1.13 0.47 -1.12
N HIS A 131 -0.10 0.88 -0.39
CA HIS A 131 0.74 2.06 -0.68
C HIS A 131 2.01 1.71 -1.46
N MET A 132 2.29 0.43 -1.71
CA MET A 132 3.50 0.01 -2.38
C MET A 132 3.47 0.35 -3.87
N GLY A 133 4.58 0.91 -4.36
CA GLY A 133 4.81 1.15 -5.78
C GLY A 133 6.17 0.65 -6.23
N ALA A 134 6.22 -0.05 -7.37
CA ALA A 134 7.47 -0.50 -7.97
C ALA A 134 7.96 0.56 -8.97
N VAL A 135 9.19 1.03 -8.81
CA VAL A 135 9.80 2.07 -9.66
C VAL A 135 10.54 1.40 -10.81
N GLY A 136 10.14 1.74 -12.05
CA GLY A 136 10.53 1.02 -13.26
C GLY A 136 11.34 1.84 -14.26
N TRP A 137 12.36 1.20 -14.81
CA TRP A 137 13.18 1.70 -15.92
C TRP A 137 12.81 0.99 -17.22
N ARG A 138 12.89 1.68 -18.35
CA ARG A 138 12.66 1.07 -19.66
C ARG A 138 13.73 0.03 -19.97
N ALA A 139 13.31 -1.14 -20.47
CA ALA A 139 14.24 -2.17 -20.94
C ALA A 139 14.90 -1.77 -22.28
N LYS A 140 16.18 -2.14 -22.48
CA LYS A 140 16.97 -1.83 -23.67
C LYS A 140 16.54 -2.63 -24.90
N ASP A 141 16.18 -3.90 -24.70
CA ASP A 141 15.68 -4.78 -25.76
C ASP A 141 14.25 -5.21 -25.45
N PRO A 142 13.24 -4.51 -25.99
CA PRO A 142 11.83 -4.84 -25.76
C PRO A 142 11.41 -6.15 -26.45
N THR A 143 12.28 -6.77 -27.26
CA THR A 143 11.99 -8.01 -28.00
C THR A 143 12.52 -9.27 -27.32
N LYS A 144 13.39 -9.15 -26.31
CA LYS A 144 14.03 -10.28 -25.61
C LYS A 144 13.51 -10.59 -24.22
N GLN A 145 12.59 -9.80 -23.69
CA GLN A 145 11.93 -10.09 -22.41
C GLN A 145 10.44 -9.80 -22.54
N TRP A 146 9.60 -10.45 -21.73
CA TRP A 146 8.18 -10.11 -21.56
C TRP A 146 7.97 -8.76 -20.85
N ARG A 147 9.00 -7.92 -20.82
CA ARG A 147 9.26 -6.87 -19.84
C ARG A 147 9.56 -5.56 -20.55
N LYS A 148 8.51 -4.75 -20.75
CA LYS A 148 8.67 -3.34 -21.12
C LYS A 148 9.47 -2.57 -20.06
N TRP A 149 9.31 -2.96 -18.79
CA TRP A 149 9.87 -2.29 -17.63
C TRP A 149 10.72 -3.22 -16.78
N ILE A 150 11.81 -2.68 -16.23
CA ILE A 150 12.68 -3.33 -15.25
C ILE A 150 12.52 -2.57 -13.94
N PHE A 151 11.92 -3.21 -12.94
CA PHE A 151 11.73 -2.63 -11.61
C PHE A 151 12.95 -2.88 -10.74
N LYS A 152 13.55 -1.83 -10.18
CA LYS A 152 14.78 -1.94 -9.35
C LYS A 152 14.71 -1.24 -8.00
N CYS A 153 13.69 -0.42 -7.79
CA CYS A 153 13.42 0.22 -6.52
C CYS A 153 11.93 0.12 -6.21
N ALA A 154 11.61 0.32 -4.94
CA ALA A 154 10.26 0.56 -4.49
C ALA A 154 10.04 2.05 -4.15
N GLY A 155 8.79 2.39 -3.91
CA GLY A 155 8.36 3.66 -3.36
C GLY A 155 7.06 3.47 -2.59
N THR A 156 6.73 4.48 -1.80
CA THR A 156 5.53 4.50 -0.96
C THR A 156 4.63 5.63 -1.38
N LEU A 157 3.40 5.33 -1.78
CA LEU A 157 2.37 6.31 -2.07
C LEU A 157 2.03 7.11 -0.81
N ILE A 158 2.17 8.42 -0.87
CA ILE A 158 1.93 9.34 0.26
C ILE A 158 0.87 10.40 -0.05
N SER A 159 0.49 10.54 -1.31
CA SER A 159 -0.63 11.37 -1.78
C SER A 159 -1.20 10.80 -3.08
N LYS A 160 -2.20 11.47 -3.67
CA LYS A 160 -2.79 11.06 -4.95
C LYS A 160 -1.79 11.10 -6.12
N ASN A 161 -0.68 11.81 -6.01
CA ASN A 161 0.27 11.97 -7.12
C ASN A 161 1.73 12.00 -6.68
N PHE A 162 2.03 11.63 -5.43
CA PHE A 162 3.41 11.55 -4.95
C PHE A 162 3.70 10.21 -4.27
N LEU A 163 4.87 9.67 -4.61
CA LEU A 163 5.53 8.63 -3.86
C LEU A 163 6.78 9.16 -3.16
N LEU A 164 7.09 8.58 -2.01
CA LEU A 164 8.35 8.71 -1.31
C LEU A 164 9.26 7.53 -1.67
N THR A 165 10.55 7.79 -1.93
CA THR A 165 11.54 6.76 -2.28
C THR A 165 12.95 7.23 -1.86
N ALA A 166 13.99 6.42 -2.12
CA ALA A 166 15.38 6.80 -1.87
C ALA A 166 15.92 7.67 -3.02
N ALA A 167 16.81 8.61 -2.71
CA ALA A 167 17.40 9.48 -3.73
C ALA A 167 18.24 8.70 -4.75
N HIS A 168 18.92 7.64 -4.34
CA HIS A 168 19.68 6.79 -5.25
C HIS A 168 18.81 6.04 -6.27
N CYS A 169 17.49 5.95 -6.04
CA CYS A 169 16.54 5.41 -7.01
C CYS A 169 16.17 6.40 -8.11
N SER A 170 16.63 7.67 -8.03
CA SER A 170 16.39 8.66 -9.09
C SER A 170 17.17 8.37 -10.36
N LYS A 171 18.35 7.75 -10.25
CA LYS A 171 19.23 7.40 -11.38
C LYS A 171 20.02 6.13 -11.10
N LEU A 172 19.92 5.15 -12.00
CA LEU A 172 20.75 3.94 -11.97
C LEU A 172 21.90 4.05 -12.96
N SER A 173 23.02 3.44 -12.59
CA SER A 173 24.16 3.30 -13.50
C SER A 173 23.90 2.17 -14.48
N MET A 174 23.93 2.47 -15.78
CA MET A 174 23.85 1.45 -16.85
C MET A 174 25.00 0.43 -16.78
N ARG A 175 26.12 0.74 -16.09
CA ARG A 175 27.16 -0.26 -15.83
C ARG A 175 26.73 -1.32 -14.82
N LYS A 176 25.90 -0.94 -13.84
CA LYS A 176 25.38 -1.85 -12.80
C LYS A 176 24.14 -2.59 -13.27
N VAL A 177 23.36 -1.99 -14.18
CA VAL A 177 22.15 -2.59 -14.74
C VAL A 177 22.21 -2.44 -16.27
N PRO A 178 22.89 -3.35 -16.99
CA PRO A 178 23.16 -3.20 -18.42
C PRO A 178 21.92 -3.28 -19.32
N ASP A 179 20.82 -3.81 -18.78
CA ASP A 179 19.58 -4.05 -19.51
C ASP A 179 18.62 -2.86 -19.53
N ILE A 180 18.91 -1.76 -18.82
CA ILE A 180 18.08 -0.53 -18.90
C ILE A 180 18.45 0.31 -20.12
N ALA A 181 17.45 0.92 -20.75
CA ALA A 181 17.61 1.81 -21.90
C ALA A 181 18.10 3.21 -21.50
N GLN A 182 17.82 3.65 -20.28
CA GLN A 182 18.14 4.97 -19.75
C GLN A 182 18.38 4.93 -18.24
N MET A 183 19.02 5.97 -17.70
CA MET A 183 19.43 6.01 -16.29
C MET A 183 18.28 6.38 -15.35
N GLU A 184 17.31 7.17 -15.80
CA GLU A 184 16.15 7.63 -15.03
C GLU A 184 14.98 6.63 -15.15
N PRO A 185 14.23 6.39 -14.06
CA PRO A 185 13.01 5.61 -14.15
C PRO A 185 11.92 6.40 -14.86
N GLU A 186 10.99 5.70 -15.48
CA GLU A 186 9.92 6.30 -16.28
C GLU A 186 8.54 6.05 -15.72
N VAL A 187 8.36 4.96 -14.97
CA VAL A 187 7.05 4.55 -14.47
C VAL A 187 7.09 4.13 -13.01
N VAL A 188 5.93 4.24 -12.37
CA VAL A 188 5.63 3.57 -11.11
C VAL A 188 4.49 2.59 -11.37
N ARG A 189 4.69 1.34 -10.93
CA ARG A 189 3.63 0.32 -10.92
C ARG A 189 2.95 0.26 -9.56
N LEU A 190 1.62 0.40 -9.51
CA LEU A 190 0.85 0.51 -8.26
C LEU A 190 -0.23 -0.58 -8.14
N GLY A 191 -0.63 -0.91 -6.91
CA GLY A 191 -1.86 -1.69 -6.63
C GLY A 191 -1.76 -3.19 -6.89
N LEU A 192 -0.55 -3.73 -7.08
CA LEU A 192 -0.31 -5.15 -7.33
C LEU A 192 0.61 -5.74 -6.26
N ALA A 193 0.33 -6.98 -5.85
CA ALA A 193 1.28 -7.77 -5.07
C ALA A 193 2.31 -8.45 -5.98
N ASP A 194 1.90 -8.88 -7.16
CA ASP A 194 2.76 -9.51 -8.16
C ASP A 194 3.08 -8.50 -9.27
N ILE A 195 4.36 -8.13 -9.41
CA ILE A 195 4.81 -7.17 -10.44
C ILE A 195 4.77 -7.77 -11.84
N GLU A 196 4.80 -9.09 -11.95
CA GLU A 196 4.53 -9.97 -13.10
C GLU A 196 3.11 -9.95 -13.67
N ASP A 197 2.14 -9.66 -12.81
CA ASP A 197 0.73 -10.01 -13.00
C ASP A 197 0.11 -9.31 -14.21
N ASN A 198 -0.22 -10.11 -15.21
CA ASN A 198 -0.90 -9.69 -16.43
C ASN A 198 -2.42 -9.94 -16.38
N GLU A 199 -2.95 -10.63 -15.36
CA GLU A 199 -4.40 -10.93 -15.24
C GLU A 199 -5.22 -9.66 -14.99
N PHE A 200 -4.60 -8.61 -14.44
CA PHE A 200 -5.25 -7.32 -14.17
C PHE A 200 -5.38 -6.40 -15.40
N LEU A 201 -4.84 -6.80 -16.56
CA LEU A 201 -5.00 -6.10 -17.84
C LEU A 201 -6.45 -6.12 -18.36
N LEU A 202 -7.33 -6.95 -17.81
CA LEU A 202 -8.72 -7.10 -18.25
C LEU A 202 -9.69 -6.04 -17.67
N PHE A 203 -9.27 -5.21 -16.71
CA PHE A 203 -10.18 -4.33 -15.95
C PHE A 203 -9.86 -2.83 -16.03
N ASP A 204 -9.08 -2.37 -17.02
CA ASP A 204 -8.75 -0.95 -17.20
C ASP A 204 -8.12 -0.30 -15.94
N ARG A 205 -7.49 -1.11 -15.09
CA ARG A 205 -6.84 -0.64 -13.86
C ARG A 205 -5.45 -0.16 -14.18
N ILE A 206 -5.19 1.08 -13.80
CA ILE A 206 -3.90 1.75 -13.92
C ILE A 206 -2.84 0.89 -13.23
N MET A 207 -2.02 0.18 -14.00
CA MET A 207 -0.89 -0.58 -13.46
C MET A 207 0.36 0.28 -13.47
N ASP A 208 0.68 0.91 -14.60
CA ASP A 208 1.86 1.77 -14.77
C ASP A 208 1.46 3.24 -14.95
N ILE A 209 2.02 4.12 -14.13
CA ILE A 209 1.82 5.57 -14.22
C ILE A 209 3.15 6.22 -14.57
N ASN A 210 3.17 7.13 -15.54
CA ASN A 210 4.42 7.79 -15.87
C ASN A 210 4.87 8.73 -14.76
N ILE A 211 6.18 8.85 -14.63
CA ILE A 211 6.82 9.78 -13.72
C ILE A 211 6.89 11.15 -14.39
N LYS A 212 6.24 12.15 -13.80
CA LYS A 212 6.32 13.55 -14.23
C LYS A 212 7.66 14.16 -13.89
N LYS A 213 8.11 13.99 -12.65
CA LYS A 213 9.42 14.46 -12.17
C LYS A 213 9.83 13.71 -10.91
N ILE A 214 11.14 13.70 -10.66
CA ILE A 214 11.73 13.20 -9.42
C ILE A 214 12.40 14.37 -8.72
N VAL A 215 12.00 14.65 -7.48
CA VAL A 215 12.56 15.70 -6.64
C VAL A 215 13.51 15.04 -5.65
N VAL A 216 14.80 15.13 -5.94
CA VAL A 216 15.86 14.62 -5.06
C VAL A 216 16.14 15.64 -3.96
N HIS A 217 16.31 15.18 -2.72
CA HIS A 217 16.66 16.08 -1.62
C HIS A 217 17.97 16.84 -1.93
N PRO A 218 18.04 18.17 -1.77
CA PRO A 218 19.17 18.99 -2.26
C PRO A 218 20.53 18.63 -1.64
N ASN A 219 20.50 18.10 -0.42
CA ASN A 219 21.71 17.68 0.32
C ASN A 219 22.18 16.25 -0.03
N TYR A 220 21.46 15.51 -0.88
CA TYR A 220 21.93 14.21 -1.35
C TYR A 220 23.13 14.39 -2.28
N LYS A 221 24.30 13.86 -1.89
CA LYS A 221 25.56 13.95 -2.64
C LYS A 221 26.13 12.55 -2.89
N PRO A 222 25.75 11.86 -3.99
CA PRO A 222 26.31 10.55 -4.31
C PRO A 222 27.83 10.65 -4.55
N PRO A 223 28.62 9.62 -4.20
CA PRO A 223 28.20 8.28 -3.79
C PRO A 223 27.87 8.13 -2.31
N LYS A 224 27.95 9.21 -1.49
CA LYS A 224 27.56 9.15 -0.08
C LYS A 224 26.05 8.88 0.04
N LYS A 225 25.66 8.20 1.12
CA LYS A 225 24.28 7.74 1.38
C LYS A 225 23.54 8.59 2.42
N TYR A 226 23.99 9.84 2.61
CA TYR A 226 23.35 10.83 3.48
C TYR A 226 22.27 11.60 2.72
N TYR A 227 21.20 11.97 3.42
CA TYR A 227 20.02 12.62 2.81
C TYR A 227 19.44 11.81 1.63
N ASP A 228 19.51 10.48 1.69
CA ASP A 228 19.12 9.57 0.61
C ASP A 228 17.60 9.40 0.54
N ILE A 229 16.91 10.47 0.15
CA ILE A 229 15.46 10.54 0.04
C ILE A 229 15.04 11.38 -1.17
N ALA A 230 13.99 10.95 -1.86
CA ALA A 230 13.43 11.62 -3.01
C ALA A 230 11.91 11.46 -3.07
N LEU A 231 11.28 12.36 -3.80
CA LEU A 231 9.86 12.32 -4.12
C LEU A 231 9.69 12.04 -5.61
N ILE A 232 8.80 11.11 -5.96
CA ILE A 232 8.37 10.86 -7.34
C ILE A 232 7.01 11.52 -7.51
N GLN A 233 6.90 12.49 -8.39
CA GLN A 233 5.61 13.04 -8.82
C GLN A 233 5.09 12.25 -10.02
N LEU A 234 3.86 11.76 -9.92
CA LEU A 234 3.15 11.08 -10.99
C LEU A 234 2.61 12.06 -12.04
N ASP A 235 2.44 11.62 -13.28
CA ASP A 235 1.83 12.41 -14.37
C ASP A 235 0.33 12.67 -14.18
N SER A 236 -0.32 11.83 -13.38
CA SER A 236 -1.76 11.83 -13.14
C SER A 236 -2.06 11.48 -11.68
N GLU A 237 -3.20 11.97 -11.18
CA GLU A 237 -3.68 11.62 -9.85
C GLU A 237 -4.30 10.22 -9.84
N VAL A 238 -3.93 9.41 -8.84
CA VAL A 238 -4.57 8.14 -8.56
C VAL A 238 -5.84 8.33 -7.76
N LYS A 239 -6.82 7.46 -8.03
CA LYS A 239 -8.01 7.30 -7.20
C LYS A 239 -7.71 6.25 -6.14
N PHE A 240 -7.97 6.60 -4.89
CA PHE A 240 -7.83 5.69 -3.77
C PHE A 240 -8.93 4.62 -3.81
N THR A 241 -8.55 3.35 -3.78
CA THR A 241 -9.43 2.17 -3.88
C THR A 241 -9.15 1.16 -2.77
N GLY A 242 -9.91 0.06 -2.67
CA GLY A 242 -9.64 -0.99 -1.68
C GLY A 242 -8.20 -1.55 -1.72
N TYR A 243 -7.51 -1.41 -2.85
CA TYR A 243 -6.19 -1.97 -3.12
C TYR A 243 -5.10 -0.92 -3.38
N LEU A 244 -5.45 0.36 -3.43
CA LEU A 244 -4.51 1.46 -3.65
C LEU A 244 -4.82 2.57 -2.66
N GLN A 245 -3.96 2.76 -1.68
CA GLN A 245 -4.13 3.72 -0.57
C GLN A 245 -2.79 4.33 -0.21
N PRO A 246 -2.74 5.61 0.20
CA PRO A 246 -1.51 6.19 0.69
C PRO A 246 -1.18 5.67 2.10
N ALA A 247 0.10 5.71 2.46
CA ALA A 247 0.54 5.57 3.84
C ALA A 247 0.63 6.94 4.51
N CYS A 248 0.55 6.96 5.84
CA CYS A 248 0.89 8.14 6.62
C CYS A 248 2.40 8.22 6.85
N LEU A 249 2.87 9.44 7.11
CA LEU A 249 4.25 9.69 7.48
C LEU A 249 4.35 9.93 8.98
N TRP A 250 5.26 9.22 9.66
CA TRP A 250 5.49 9.46 11.08
C TRP A 250 6.36 10.71 11.27
N PRO A 251 5.87 11.75 11.96
CA PRO A 251 6.55 13.04 11.97
C PRO A 251 7.48 13.24 13.16
N TYR A 252 7.57 12.28 14.08
CA TYR A 252 8.35 12.40 15.30
C TYR A 252 9.64 11.59 15.22
N HIS A 253 10.67 12.06 15.93
CA HIS A 253 11.94 11.36 15.97
C HIS A 253 11.82 10.06 16.78
N GLU A 254 11.10 10.14 17.88
CA GLU A 254 10.74 9.07 18.79
C GLU A 254 9.57 8.24 18.22
N PHE A 255 9.71 6.92 18.30
CA PHE A 255 8.69 5.96 17.83
C PHE A 255 8.62 4.72 18.73
N GLU A 256 9.21 4.77 19.91
CA GLU A 256 9.25 3.69 20.91
C GLU A 256 7.83 3.30 21.34
N GLN A 257 6.89 4.25 21.39
CA GLN A 257 5.47 3.96 21.65
C GLN A 257 4.78 3.13 20.55
N LEU A 258 5.40 3.00 19.38
CA LEU A 258 4.88 2.18 18.27
C LEU A 258 5.34 0.72 18.38
N GLY A 259 6.20 0.40 19.35
CA GLY A 259 6.77 -0.93 19.59
C GLY A 259 8.26 -1.00 19.31
N GLU A 260 8.81 -2.21 19.41
CA GLU A 260 10.25 -2.48 19.25
C GLU A 260 10.61 -2.98 17.84
N ASN A 261 9.61 -3.23 16.99
CA ASN A 261 9.81 -3.74 15.65
C ASN A 261 8.99 -2.97 14.60
N GLY A 262 9.46 -3.07 13.36
CA GLY A 262 8.80 -2.56 12.17
C GLY A 262 8.68 -3.64 11.11
N THR A 263 7.94 -3.33 10.06
CA THR A 263 7.81 -4.16 8.86
C THR A 263 8.49 -3.48 7.69
N ILE A 264 9.30 -4.23 6.95
CA ILE A 264 9.83 -3.85 5.65
C ILE A 264 9.07 -4.59 4.55
N THR A 265 8.86 -3.92 3.43
CA THR A 265 8.12 -4.49 2.29
C THR A 265 8.72 -4.11 0.96
N SER A 266 8.91 -5.09 0.06
CA SER A 266 9.53 -4.87 -1.26
C SER A 266 9.46 -6.11 -2.16
N TRP A 267 9.74 -5.91 -3.46
CA TRP A 267 9.96 -6.93 -4.49
C TRP A 267 11.45 -7.28 -4.64
N GLY A 268 12.23 -7.15 -3.57
CA GLY A 268 13.68 -7.35 -3.55
C GLY A 268 14.10 -8.80 -3.82
N HIS A 269 15.41 -9.04 -3.78
CA HIS A 269 15.98 -10.35 -4.08
C HIS A 269 15.70 -11.35 -2.95
N THR A 270 15.26 -12.56 -3.28
CA THR A 270 15.18 -13.67 -2.34
C THR A 270 16.56 -14.32 -2.17
N GLU A 271 16.71 -15.18 -1.16
CA GLU A 271 17.87 -16.08 -1.05
C GLU A 271 18.09 -16.79 -2.41
N GLY A 272 19.20 -16.49 -3.09
CA GLY A 272 19.47 -16.96 -4.45
C GLY A 272 19.65 -15.88 -5.53
N ASP A 273 19.65 -14.59 -5.19
CA ASP A 273 19.97 -13.48 -6.12
C ASP A 273 18.96 -13.32 -7.28
N PHE A 274 17.73 -13.81 -7.10
CA PHE A 274 16.61 -13.57 -8.00
C PHE A 274 15.64 -12.57 -7.39
N GLN A 275 15.27 -11.54 -8.16
CA GLN A 275 14.25 -10.58 -7.78
C GLN A 275 12.89 -11.29 -7.60
N SER A 276 12.25 -11.09 -6.45
CA SER A 276 10.93 -11.64 -6.20
C SER A 276 9.90 -10.95 -7.10
N ILE A 277 9.14 -11.75 -7.85
CA ILE A 277 7.99 -11.27 -8.62
C ILE A 277 6.85 -10.88 -7.67
N GLN A 278 6.76 -11.54 -6.51
CA GLN A 278 5.74 -11.28 -5.51
C GLN A 278 6.27 -10.38 -4.38
N LEU A 279 5.49 -9.38 -3.98
CA LEU A 279 5.80 -8.50 -2.86
C LEU A 279 6.00 -9.34 -1.60
N GLN A 280 7.15 -9.14 -0.96
CA GLN A 280 7.52 -9.78 0.29
C GLN A 280 7.39 -8.79 1.45
N ALA A 281 7.12 -9.33 2.64
CA ALA A 281 7.13 -8.58 3.89
C ALA A 281 7.96 -9.31 4.94
N ALA A 282 8.69 -8.53 5.75
CA ALA A 282 9.50 -9.05 6.84
C ALA A 282 9.46 -8.13 8.05
N VAL A 283 9.48 -8.72 9.25
CA VAL A 283 9.55 -7.98 10.52
C VAL A 283 11.01 -7.85 10.92
N VAL A 284 11.40 -6.63 11.31
CA VAL A 284 12.75 -6.27 11.73
C VAL A 284 12.71 -5.48 13.02
N ASP A 285 13.71 -5.68 13.88
CA ASP A 285 13.81 -4.96 15.15
C ASP A 285 14.46 -3.60 14.95
N PHE A 286 14.00 -2.60 15.69
CA PHE A 286 14.63 -1.29 15.70
C PHE A 286 15.95 -1.36 16.47
N ILE A 287 17.00 -0.76 15.91
CA ILE A 287 18.33 -0.76 16.52
C ILE A 287 18.72 0.66 16.87
N ASN A 288 19.19 0.85 18.11
CA ASN A 288 19.67 2.14 18.57
C ASN A 288 20.83 2.64 17.70
N THR A 289 20.85 3.94 17.39
CA THR A 289 21.87 4.58 16.54
C THR A 289 23.31 4.25 16.96
N SER A 290 23.60 4.25 18.26
CA SER A 290 24.95 3.97 18.77
C SER A 290 25.35 2.50 18.55
N GLN A 291 24.45 1.57 18.82
CA GLN A 291 24.66 0.15 18.58
C GLN A 291 24.80 -0.14 17.08
N CYS A 292 23.97 0.48 16.25
CA CYS A 292 24.05 0.30 14.80
C CYS A 292 25.37 0.80 14.23
N ASP A 293 25.84 1.98 14.66
CA ASP A 293 27.13 2.52 14.20
C ASP A 293 28.30 1.59 14.59
N LEU A 294 28.27 1.02 15.81
CA LEU A 294 29.25 0.02 16.25
C LEU A 294 29.22 -1.25 15.38
N VAL A 295 28.03 -1.77 15.08
CA VAL A 295 27.85 -2.98 14.28
C VAL A 295 28.25 -2.76 12.81
N LEU A 296 28.02 -1.57 12.27
CA LEU A 296 28.39 -1.19 10.92
C LEU A 296 29.86 -0.78 10.77
N HIS A 297 30.56 -0.50 11.88
CA HIS A 297 31.98 -0.09 11.90
C HIS A 297 32.91 -0.94 11.02
N PRO A 298 32.83 -2.28 11.00
CA PRO A 298 33.67 -3.12 10.15
C PRO A 298 33.49 -2.90 8.64
N TYR A 299 32.35 -2.32 8.23
CA TYR A 299 31.97 -2.11 6.82
C TYR A 299 32.18 -0.67 6.35
N HIS A 300 32.80 0.17 7.19
CA HIS A 300 33.11 1.55 6.85
C HIS A 300 33.99 1.62 5.60
N ASN A 301 33.68 2.60 4.75
CA ASN A 301 34.52 2.98 3.61
C ASN A 301 34.70 4.50 3.60
N ARG A 302 35.51 5.02 2.67
CA ARG A 302 35.81 6.46 2.57
C ARG A 302 34.59 7.39 2.39
N ASN A 303 33.42 6.86 2.05
CA ASN A 303 32.18 7.62 1.88
C ASN A 303 31.30 7.61 3.15
N TRP A 304 31.72 6.92 4.19
CA TRP A 304 31.01 6.77 5.45
C TRP A 304 31.69 7.58 6.57
N ASN A 305 30.89 8.43 7.22
CA ASN A 305 31.25 9.33 8.31
C ASN A 305 30.38 9.06 9.56
N GLY A 306 30.01 7.80 9.80
CA GLY A 306 29.12 7.42 10.89
C GLY A 306 27.63 7.63 10.56
N LEU A 307 26.78 6.99 11.34
CA LEU A 307 25.33 7.12 11.27
C LEU A 307 24.88 8.50 11.75
N GLN A 308 24.05 9.19 10.96
CA GLN A 308 23.59 10.55 11.24
C GLN A 308 22.17 10.56 11.79
N SER A 309 21.74 11.66 12.42
CA SER A 309 20.39 11.80 13.01
C SER A 309 19.25 11.61 11.99
N HIS A 310 19.49 11.95 10.72
CA HIS A 310 18.57 11.75 9.61
C HIS A 310 18.54 10.31 9.07
N GLN A 311 19.22 9.38 9.75
CA GLN A 311 19.21 7.97 9.47
C GLN A 311 18.71 7.19 10.68
N LEU A 312 18.17 6.00 10.42
CA LEU A 312 17.77 5.04 11.43
C LEU A 312 18.17 3.63 10.97
N CYS A 313 18.17 2.70 11.92
CA CYS A 313 18.68 1.37 11.71
C CYS A 313 17.67 0.32 12.18
N ALA A 314 17.50 -0.73 11.39
CA ALA A 314 16.62 -1.84 11.75
C ALA A 314 17.08 -3.12 11.06
N GLY A 315 16.94 -4.25 11.74
CA GLY A 315 17.34 -5.57 11.23
C GLY A 315 17.35 -6.61 12.35
N LEU A 316 17.46 -7.89 12.00
CA LEU A 316 17.67 -8.95 12.98
C LEU A 316 19.17 -9.20 13.14
N LEU A 317 19.73 -8.86 14.31
CA LEU A 317 21.17 -9.01 14.54
C LEU A 317 21.63 -10.47 14.55
N ASP A 318 20.76 -11.40 14.94
CA ASP A 318 21.02 -12.85 14.87
C ASP A 318 21.06 -13.38 13.42
N GLY A 319 20.67 -12.57 12.43
CA GLY A 319 20.60 -12.91 11.01
C GLY A 319 19.25 -13.51 10.58
N GLY A 320 19.17 -13.93 9.33
CA GLY A 320 18.02 -14.65 8.75
C GLY A 320 16.95 -13.77 8.09
N VAL A 321 16.82 -12.50 8.46
CA VAL A 321 15.94 -11.50 7.81
C VAL A 321 16.62 -10.13 7.83
N ASP A 322 16.81 -9.53 6.66
CA ASP A 322 17.37 -8.18 6.49
C ASP A 322 16.86 -7.57 5.18
N THR A 323 17.04 -6.26 5.02
CA THR A 323 16.86 -5.58 3.72
C THR A 323 17.91 -6.05 2.73
N CYS A 324 17.44 -6.66 1.65
CA CYS A 324 18.27 -7.18 0.57
C CYS A 324 18.36 -6.19 -0.61
N GLN A 325 19.14 -6.54 -1.63
CA GLN A 325 19.18 -5.77 -2.88
C GLN A 325 17.77 -5.61 -3.46
N GLY A 326 17.41 -4.40 -3.92
CA GLY A 326 16.09 -4.11 -4.49
C GLY A 326 15.05 -3.59 -3.49
N ASP A 327 15.25 -3.78 -2.18
CA ASP A 327 14.42 -3.13 -1.14
C ASP A 327 14.60 -1.61 -1.09
N SER A 328 15.63 -1.12 -1.79
CA SER A 328 15.90 0.28 -2.09
C SER A 328 14.64 1.10 -2.35
N GLY A 329 14.44 2.12 -1.52
CA GLY A 329 13.32 3.05 -1.63
C GLY A 329 11.99 2.55 -1.06
N GLY A 330 11.91 1.30 -0.61
CA GLY A 330 10.75 0.76 0.10
C GLY A 330 10.64 1.30 1.54
N PRO A 331 9.46 1.16 2.17
CA PRO A 331 9.22 1.66 3.52
C PRO A 331 9.71 0.70 4.60
N LEU A 332 10.28 1.27 5.67
CA LEU A 332 10.19 0.72 7.02
C LEU A 332 8.98 1.35 7.70
N GLN A 333 8.05 0.52 8.15
CA GLN A 333 6.73 0.99 8.59
C GLN A 333 6.14 0.18 9.72
N VAL A 334 5.20 0.78 10.44
CA VAL A 334 4.37 0.10 11.43
C VAL A 334 2.92 0.09 10.98
N LYS A 335 2.23 -1.01 11.30
CA LYS A 335 0.81 -1.19 11.03
C LYS A 335 0.01 -0.69 12.22
N ILE A 336 -0.85 0.30 12.00
CA ILE A 336 -1.75 0.86 13.02
C ILE A 336 -3.16 0.33 12.76
N PRO A 337 -3.69 -0.51 13.67
CA PRO A 337 -5.07 -0.96 13.59
C PRO A 337 -6.02 0.23 13.73
N LEU A 338 -7.02 0.28 12.85
CA LEU A 338 -8.15 1.19 12.97
C LEU A 338 -9.34 0.46 13.58
N THR A 339 -10.30 1.24 14.08
CA THR A 339 -11.63 0.74 14.43
C THR A 339 -12.23 0.03 13.20
N GLU A 340 -12.91 -1.11 13.39
CA GLU A 340 -13.61 -1.87 12.32
C GLU A 340 -12.73 -2.83 11.49
N GLY A 341 -11.49 -3.09 11.93
CA GLY A 341 -10.62 -4.13 11.33
C GLY A 341 -9.76 -3.67 10.15
N ASP A 342 -9.95 -2.42 9.72
CA ASP A 342 -9.04 -1.76 8.78
C ASP A 342 -7.71 -1.40 9.43
N ASN A 343 -6.70 -1.10 8.61
CA ASN A 343 -5.39 -0.71 9.09
C ASN A 343 -4.84 0.44 8.26
N ILE A 344 -4.02 1.27 8.88
CA ILE A 344 -3.21 2.27 8.19
C ILE A 344 -1.73 2.05 8.53
N TYR A 345 -0.86 2.40 7.60
CA TYR A 345 0.57 2.23 7.75
C TYR A 345 1.24 3.58 8.01
N TRP A 346 2.10 3.65 9.02
CA TRP A 346 2.89 4.83 9.35
C TRP A 346 4.35 4.56 8.99
N VAL A 347 4.85 5.26 7.96
CA VAL A 347 6.22 5.10 7.45
C VAL A 347 7.19 5.83 8.36
N LEU A 348 8.16 5.10 8.89
CA LEU A 348 9.20 5.60 9.78
C LEU A 348 10.50 5.90 9.02
N GLY A 349 10.81 5.06 8.03
CA GLY A 349 12.05 5.14 7.27
C GLY A 349 11.90 4.71 5.82
N ILE A 350 12.87 5.09 5.00
CA ILE A 350 13.00 4.67 3.60
C ILE A 350 14.31 3.93 3.41
N THR A 351 14.26 2.71 2.88
CA THR A 351 15.44 1.84 2.73
C THR A 351 16.51 2.50 1.85
N SER A 352 17.68 2.75 2.43
CA SER A 352 18.80 3.45 1.76
C SER A 352 19.89 2.47 1.32
N PHE A 353 20.45 1.70 2.25
CA PHE A 353 21.45 0.68 1.94
C PHE A 353 21.53 -0.37 3.06
N GLY A 354 22.04 -1.54 2.72
CA GLY A 354 22.41 -2.62 3.65
C GLY A 354 23.80 -3.15 3.29
N VAL A 355 24.43 -3.82 4.25
CA VAL A 355 25.78 -4.39 4.09
C VAL A 355 25.74 -5.80 3.48
N GLY A 356 24.60 -6.47 3.52
CA GLY A 356 24.42 -7.80 2.97
C GLY A 356 22.95 -8.18 2.92
N CYS A 357 22.69 -9.47 2.78
CA CYS A 357 21.36 -10.04 2.68
C CYS A 357 21.18 -11.03 3.84
N GLY A 358 20.71 -10.55 4.98
CA GLY A 358 20.30 -11.43 6.09
C GLY A 358 21.47 -12.00 6.89
N GLY A 359 22.66 -11.42 6.78
CA GLY A 359 23.82 -11.82 7.56
C GLY A 359 23.71 -11.38 9.03
N THR A 360 24.29 -12.16 9.93
CA THR A 360 24.44 -11.79 11.34
C THR A 360 25.17 -10.45 11.44
N ASN A 361 24.70 -9.55 12.31
CA ASN A 361 25.27 -8.21 12.51
C ASN A 361 25.34 -7.34 11.23
N GLN A 362 24.38 -7.49 10.33
CA GLN A 362 24.25 -6.65 9.14
C GLN A 362 22.86 -6.02 9.11
N PRO A 363 22.63 -4.93 9.85
CA PRO A 363 21.34 -4.26 9.80
C PRO A 363 21.22 -3.36 8.57
N GLY A 364 19.98 -3.12 8.15
CA GLY A 364 19.63 -2.12 7.16
C GLY A 364 19.69 -0.70 7.71
N VAL A 365 20.10 0.25 6.85
CA VAL A 365 20.07 1.69 7.14
C VAL A 365 19.02 2.38 6.27
N TYR A 366 18.21 3.21 6.93
CA TYR A 366 17.06 3.87 6.34
C TYR A 366 17.17 5.38 6.54
N SER A 367 16.69 6.15 5.57
CA SER A 367 16.48 7.59 5.74
C SER A 367 15.29 7.80 6.68
N ARG A 368 15.51 8.50 7.81
CA ARG A 368 14.48 8.75 8.83
C ARG A 368 13.47 9.77 8.34
N VAL A 369 12.22 9.36 8.12
CA VAL A 369 11.16 10.20 7.53
C VAL A 369 10.96 11.50 8.31
N SER A 370 10.91 11.43 9.65
CA SER A 370 10.68 12.61 10.49
C SER A 370 11.72 13.72 10.32
N SER A 371 12.96 13.40 9.94
CA SER A 371 13.99 14.39 9.63
C SER A 371 13.77 15.15 8.32
N PHE A 372 12.86 14.69 7.47
CA PHE A 372 12.59 15.28 6.15
C PHE A 372 11.15 15.79 6.00
N ILE A 373 10.32 15.73 7.05
CA ILE A 373 8.89 16.08 6.95
C ILE A 373 8.66 17.49 6.44
N ASP A 374 9.44 18.48 6.91
CA ASP A 374 9.27 19.86 6.47
C ASP A 374 9.49 20.00 4.95
N TRP A 375 10.54 19.35 4.43
CA TRP A 375 10.83 19.28 3.00
C TRP A 375 9.74 18.52 2.23
N ILE A 376 9.28 17.38 2.75
CA ILE A 376 8.20 16.61 2.12
C ILE A 376 6.92 17.45 2.04
N GLU A 377 6.53 18.13 3.11
CA GLU A 377 5.33 18.95 3.14
C GLU A 377 5.39 20.13 2.17
N GLU A 378 6.55 20.78 2.10
CA GLU A 378 6.80 21.86 1.15
C GLU A 378 6.63 21.39 -0.30
N GLN A 379 7.27 20.27 -0.66
CA GLN A 379 7.26 19.76 -2.03
C GLN A 379 5.92 19.16 -2.44
N VAL A 380 5.21 18.46 -1.53
CA VAL A 380 4.01 17.68 -1.87
C VAL A 380 2.73 18.50 -1.78
N TRP A 381 2.60 19.37 -0.77
CA TRP A 381 1.31 20.01 -0.47
C TRP A 381 1.33 21.54 -0.52
N LYS A 382 2.49 22.20 -0.44
CA LYS A 382 2.58 23.68 -0.53
C LYS A 382 2.93 24.18 -1.94
N SER A 383 3.68 23.40 -2.72
CA SER A 383 4.18 23.80 -4.05
C SER A 383 3.12 23.88 -5.16
N SER A 384 1.84 23.67 -4.84
CA SER A 384 0.70 23.75 -5.76
C SER A 384 0.02 25.12 -5.80
N SER A 385 0.73 26.20 -5.44
CA SER A 385 0.22 27.58 -5.49
C SER A 385 0.53 28.23 -6.83
#